data_AF-A0A5D6YAQ4-F1
#
_entry.id   AF-A0A5D6YAQ4-F1
#
_cell.length_a   1.000
_cell.length_b   1.000
_cell.length_c   1.000
_cell.angle_alpha   90.00
_cell.angle_beta   90.00
_cell.angle_gamma   90.00
#
_symmetry.space_group_name_H-M   'P 1'
#
loop_
_entity.id
_entity.type
_entity.pdbx_description
1 polymer ?
#
loop_
_entity_poly.entity_id
_entity_poly.type
_entity_poly.pdbx_seq_one_letter_code
_entity_poly.pdbx_strand_id
1 'polypeptide(L)'
;MAAACGGAGSFVPPPPEFMPRHRIRLMYRDEAVRAGFCENAQRLIASVQSDSTNTTTSALLARKALRYRRVSLERVGQVDTRDPAFDVSAFFGVKWSKA
;
A
#
# COMPACT_ATOMS: atom_id res chain seq x y z
N MET A 1 -31.37 -19.36 -15.07
CA MET A 1 -30.63 -18.29 -15.76
C MET A 1 -29.24 -18.21 -15.14
N ALA A 2 -28.27 -18.89 -15.73
CA ALA A 2 -26.88 -18.85 -15.31
C ALA A 2 -26.17 -17.77 -16.13
N ALA A 3 -25.54 -16.80 -15.48
CA ALA A 3 -24.64 -15.85 -16.11
C ALA A 3 -23.25 -16.06 -15.53
N ALA A 4 -22.42 -16.73 -16.32
CA ALA A 4 -20.98 -16.76 -16.16
C ALA A 4 -20.40 -15.43 -16.66
N CYS A 5 -19.62 -14.75 -15.83
CA CYS A 5 -18.66 -13.75 -16.29
C CYS A 5 -17.29 -14.12 -15.70
N GLY A 6 -16.56 -14.92 -16.48
CA GLY A 6 -15.14 -15.17 -16.28
C GLY A 6 -14.34 -13.93 -16.66
N GLY A 7 -13.49 -13.49 -15.74
CA GLY A 7 -12.43 -12.53 -15.98
C GLY A 7 -11.20 -13.00 -15.23
N ALA A 8 -10.58 -14.09 -15.71
CA ALA A 8 -9.27 -14.52 -15.25
C ALA A 8 -8.23 -13.54 -15.80
N GLY A 9 -8.18 -12.33 -15.21
CA GLY A 9 -6.99 -11.51 -15.30
C GLY A 9 -5.85 -12.31 -14.69
N SER A 10 -4.81 -12.58 -15.48
CA SER A 10 -3.60 -13.25 -15.04
C SER A 10 -3.03 -12.48 -13.85
N PHE A 11 -3.34 -12.92 -12.63
CA PHE A 11 -2.64 -12.49 -11.44
C PHE A 11 -1.22 -13.01 -11.58
N VAL A 12 -0.33 -12.18 -12.11
CA VAL A 12 1.11 -12.42 -12.01
C VAL A 12 1.44 -12.13 -10.56
N PRO A 13 1.72 -13.15 -9.73
CA PRO A 13 2.15 -12.89 -8.37
C PRO A 13 3.45 -12.06 -8.45
N PRO A 14 3.54 -10.91 -7.77
CA PRO A 14 4.76 -10.13 -7.77
C PRO A 14 5.92 -11.01 -7.24
N PRO A 15 7.16 -10.79 -7.72
CA PRO A 15 8.32 -11.57 -7.31
C PRO A 15 8.41 -11.71 -5.78
N PRO A 16 8.90 -12.85 -5.25
CA PRO A 16 8.94 -13.11 -3.82
C PRO A 16 9.72 -12.07 -3.00
N GLU A 17 10.56 -11.27 -3.65
CA GLU A 17 11.29 -10.14 -3.07
C GLU A 17 10.38 -8.95 -2.68
N PHE A 18 9.21 -8.83 -3.31
CA PHE A 18 8.20 -7.83 -2.97
C PHE A 18 7.30 -8.26 -1.80
N MET A 19 7.44 -9.48 -1.28
CA MET A 19 6.61 -9.93 -0.17
C MET A 19 6.99 -9.15 1.10
N PRO A 20 6.07 -8.31 1.63
CA PRO A 20 6.31 -7.66 2.90
C PRO A 20 6.49 -8.72 3.98
N ARG A 21 7.67 -8.73 4.61
CA ARG A 21 8.04 -9.68 5.68
C ARG A 21 7.07 -9.65 6.87
N HIS A 22 6.27 -8.58 7.00
CA HIS A 22 5.27 -8.42 8.03
C HIS A 22 3.87 -8.33 7.41
N ARG A 23 3.08 -9.40 7.54
CA ARG A 23 1.69 -9.43 7.09
C ARG A 23 0.79 -9.12 8.27
N ILE A 24 -0.02 -8.07 8.15
CA ILE A 24 -1.01 -7.70 9.18
C ILE A 24 -2.42 -7.90 8.63
N ARG A 25 -3.35 -8.34 9.48
CA ARG A 25 -4.78 -8.39 9.13
C ARG A 25 -5.48 -7.19 9.76
N LEU A 26 -6.10 -6.36 8.96
CA LEU A 26 -6.93 -5.24 9.41
C LEU A 26 -8.41 -5.59 9.23
N MET A 27 -9.15 -5.48 10.32
CA MET A 27 -10.60 -5.63 10.30
C MET A 27 -11.24 -4.28 9.98
N TYR A 28 -12.24 -4.28 9.11
CA TYR A 28 -12.95 -3.07 8.72
C TYR A 28 -14.46 -3.32 8.64
N ARG A 29 -15.25 -2.31 8.99
CA ARG A 29 -16.72 -2.38 8.94
C ARG A 29 -17.28 -1.78 7.66
N ASP A 30 -16.61 -0.78 7.11
CA ASP A 30 -17.07 0.04 6.00
C ASP A 30 -15.99 0.13 4.91
N GLU A 31 -16.39 -0.07 3.65
CA GLU A 31 -15.51 0.09 2.49
C GLU A 31 -14.98 1.53 2.36
N ALA A 32 -15.75 2.54 2.77
CA ALA A 32 -15.29 3.93 2.78
C ALA A 32 -14.09 4.12 3.73
N VAL A 33 -14.09 3.43 4.88
CA VAL A 33 -12.97 3.44 5.82
C VAL A 33 -11.75 2.75 5.22
N ARG A 34 -11.95 1.61 4.54
CA ARG A 34 -10.86 0.92 3.84
C ARG A 34 -10.25 1.79 2.75
N ALA A 35 -11.09 2.40 1.90
CA ALA A 35 -10.67 3.29 0.83
C ALA A 35 -9.90 4.51 1.36
N GLY A 36 -10.43 5.18 2.40
CA GLY A 36 -9.76 6.31 3.03
C GLY A 36 -8.41 5.95 3.64
N PHE A 37 -8.27 4.77 4.23
CA PHE A 37 -6.98 4.27 4.70
C PHE A 37 -5.99 4.10 3.54
N CYS A 38 -6.41 3.47 2.45
CA CYS A 38 -5.58 3.26 1.26
C CYS A 38 -5.13 4.59 0.66
N GLU A 39 -6.04 5.55 0.46
CA GLU A 39 -5.70 6.89 -0.04
C GLU A 39 -4.69 7.61 0.85
N ASN A 40 -4.91 7.57 2.17
CA ASN A 40 -4.01 8.23 3.12
C ASN A 40 -2.62 7.58 3.10
N ALA A 41 -2.54 6.26 3.00
CA ALA A 41 -1.29 5.54 2.89
C ALA A 41 -0.56 5.88 1.57
N GLN A 42 -1.29 6.04 0.47
CA GLN A 42 -0.74 6.44 -0.82
C GLN A 42 -0.20 7.87 -0.78
N ARG A 43 -0.95 8.82 -0.20
CA ARG A 43 -0.48 10.20 0.05
C ARG A 43 0.77 10.23 0.92
N LEU A 44 0.84 9.35 1.92
CA LEU A 44 2.01 9.22 2.79
C LEU A 44 3.24 8.79 1.99
N ILE A 45 3.13 7.78 1.11
CA ILE A 45 4.24 7.37 0.24
C ILE A 45 4.65 8.53 -0.68
N ALA A 46 3.68 9.18 -1.33
CA ALA A 46 3.93 10.31 -2.23
C ALA A 46 4.66 11.47 -1.53
N SER A 47 4.32 11.79 -0.28
CA SER A 47 4.99 12.84 0.50
C SER A 47 6.46 12.54 0.82
N VAL A 48 6.82 11.26 0.91
CA VAL A 48 8.20 10.83 1.15
C VAL A 48 9.00 10.83 -0.15
N GLN A 49 8.34 10.54 -1.27
CA GLN A 49 8.94 10.56 -2.62
C GLN A 49 9.19 11.97 -3.14
N SER A 50 8.30 12.93 -2.84
CA SER A 50 8.34 14.27 -3.44
C SER A 50 9.61 15.05 -3.10
N ASP A 51 10.14 14.90 -1.89
CA ASP A 51 11.36 15.59 -1.46
C ASP A 51 12.05 14.85 -0.29
N SER A 52 13.26 14.38 -0.56
CA SER A 52 14.12 13.68 0.41
C SER A 52 14.65 14.58 1.53
N THR A 53 14.49 15.89 1.41
CA THR A 53 14.81 16.89 2.44
C THR A 53 13.58 17.45 3.15
N ASN A 54 12.37 17.05 2.77
CA ASN A 54 11.14 17.55 3.38
C ASN A 54 11.10 17.24 4.89
N THR A 55 11.10 18.31 5.69
CA THR A 55 11.11 18.27 7.17
C THR A 55 9.75 18.55 7.79
N THR A 56 8.67 18.63 7.01
CA THR A 56 7.32 18.75 7.58
C THR A 56 7.05 17.60 8.55
N THR A 57 6.30 17.88 9.61
CA THR A 57 5.96 16.87 10.63
C THR A 57 5.36 15.61 9.99
N SER A 58 4.50 15.78 8.99
CA SER A 58 3.90 14.68 8.23
C SER A 58 4.94 13.83 7.50
N ALA A 59 5.91 14.45 6.81
CA ALA A 59 7.00 13.74 6.13
C ALA A 59 7.92 13.00 7.11
N LEU A 60 8.21 13.60 8.27
CA LEU A 60 9.01 12.95 9.32
C LEU A 60 8.27 11.75 9.93
N LEU A 61 6.98 11.90 10.22
CA LEU A 61 6.13 10.80 10.70
C LEU A 61 6.03 9.67 9.66
N ALA A 62 5.89 10.02 8.39
CA ALA A 62 5.87 9.06 7.28
C ALA A 62 7.16 8.25 7.21
N ARG A 63 8.33 8.90 7.23
CA ARG A 63 9.64 8.23 7.25
C ARG A 63 9.81 7.35 8.48
N LYS A 64 9.37 7.83 9.65
CA LYS A 64 9.39 7.06 10.89
C LYS A 64 8.52 5.81 10.74
N ALA A 65 7.29 5.94 10.26
CA ALA A 65 6.37 4.81 10.04
C ALA A 65 6.96 3.77 9.07
N LEU A 66 7.53 4.21 7.95
CA LEU A 66 8.21 3.34 6.98
C LEU A 66 9.38 2.58 7.62
N ARG A 67 10.20 3.28 8.41
CA ARG A 67 11.32 2.67 9.17
C ARG A 67 10.82 1.62 10.17
N TYR A 68 9.77 1.91 10.94
CA TYR A 68 9.16 0.93 11.86
C TYR A 68 8.63 -0.31 11.12
N ARG A 69 8.07 -0.11 9.93
CA ARG A 69 7.60 -1.20 9.04
C ARG A 69 8.72 -1.90 8.27
N ARG A 70 9.98 -1.50 8.45
CA ARG A 70 11.15 -2.00 7.73
C ARG A 70 11.00 -1.88 6.21
N VAL A 71 10.31 -0.83 5.76
CA VAL A 71 10.22 -0.47 4.34
C VAL A 71 11.34 0.52 4.04
N SER A 72 12.24 0.16 3.12
CA SER A 72 13.37 1.04 2.73
C SER A 72 12.88 2.21 1.88
N LEU A 73 13.56 3.35 1.99
CA LEU A 73 13.27 4.52 1.15
C LEU A 73 13.58 4.25 -0.33
N GLU A 74 14.56 3.39 -0.61
CA GLU A 74 14.84 2.91 -1.97
C GLU A 74 13.64 2.15 -2.55
N ARG A 75 13.06 1.21 -1.80
CA ARG A 75 11.87 0.47 -2.21
C ARG A 75 10.66 1.40 -2.39
N VAL A 76 10.55 2.44 -1.57
CA VAL A 76 9.56 3.50 -1.78
C VAL A 76 9.82 4.26 -3.07
N GLY A 77 11.07 4.62 -3.38
CA GLY A 77 11.42 5.35 -4.60
C GLY A 77 11.18 4.57 -5.90
N GLN A 78 11.16 3.24 -5.85
CA GLN A 78 10.91 2.36 -7.01
C GLN A 78 9.42 2.16 -7.34
N VAL A 79 8.51 2.61 -6.47
CA VAL A 79 7.07 2.43 -6.65
C VAL A 79 6.46 3.67 -7.25
N ASP A 80 5.71 3.52 -8.35
CA ASP A 80 4.84 4.59 -8.83
C ASP A 80 3.52 4.57 -8.05
N THR A 81 3.33 5.58 -7.20
CA THR A 81 2.08 5.72 -6.45
C THR A 81 0.91 6.17 -7.31
N ARG A 82 1.13 6.65 -8.53
CA ARG A 82 0.06 7.08 -9.45
C ARG A 82 -0.43 5.96 -10.35
N ASP A 83 0.28 4.83 -10.38
CA ASP A 83 -0.14 3.65 -11.12
C ASP A 83 -1.46 3.10 -10.55
N PRO A 84 -2.54 3.01 -11.34
CA PRO A 84 -3.79 2.40 -10.91
C PRO A 84 -3.66 0.93 -10.50
N ALA A 85 -2.62 0.23 -10.97
CA ALA A 85 -2.32 -1.15 -10.59
C ALA A 85 -1.55 -1.25 -9.27
N PHE A 86 -1.09 -0.13 -8.70
CA PHE A 86 -0.37 -0.14 -7.43
C PHE A 86 -1.30 -0.44 -6.25
N ASP A 87 -1.18 -1.65 -5.70
CA ASP A 87 -1.88 -2.02 -4.46
C ASP A 87 -1.06 -1.61 -3.23
N VAL A 88 -1.45 -0.47 -2.64
CA VAL A 88 -0.88 0.05 -1.39
C VAL A 88 -1.02 -0.94 -0.22
N SER A 89 -2.08 -1.74 -0.20
CA SER A 89 -2.30 -2.74 0.85
C SER A 89 -1.29 -3.86 0.71
N ALA A 90 -1.10 -4.38 -0.51
CA ALA A 90 -0.09 -5.38 -0.81
C ALA A 90 1.33 -4.87 -0.52
N PHE A 91 1.62 -3.61 -0.85
CA PHE A 91 2.91 -2.98 -0.54
C PHE A 91 3.23 -3.00 0.96
N PHE A 92 2.25 -2.68 1.81
CA PHE A 92 2.41 -2.72 3.27
C PHE A 92 2.14 -4.09 3.91
N GLY A 93 1.76 -5.10 3.13
CA GLY A 93 1.44 -6.44 3.64
C GLY A 93 0.14 -6.51 4.42
N VAL A 94 -0.78 -5.60 4.13
CA VAL A 94 -2.10 -5.56 4.74
C VAL A 94 -3.03 -6.54 4.05
N LYS A 95 -3.62 -7.44 4.83
CA LYS A 95 -4.79 -8.22 4.44
C LYS A 95 -6.02 -7.62 5.09
N TRP A 96 -7.03 -7.35 4.29
CA TRP A 96 -8.30 -6.85 4.79
C TRP A 96 -9.24 -8.01 5.14
N SER A 97 -10.00 -7.84 6.21
CA SER A 97 -11.06 -8.76 6.62
C SER A 97 -12.27 -7.94 7.02
N LYS A 98 -13.44 -8.26 6.48
CA LYS A 98 -14.67 -7.61 6.92
C LYS A 98 -14.99 -8.08 8.35
N ALA A 99 -15.32 -7.13 9.22
CA ALA A 99 -15.67 -7.35 10.62
C ALA A 99 -17.15 -7.72 10.78
#